data_AF-A0A075AQ29-F1
#
_entry.id   AF-A0A075AQ29-F1
#
_cell.length_a   1.000
_cell.length_b   1.000
_cell.length_c   1.000
_cell.angle_alpha   90.00
_cell.angle_beta   90.00
_cell.angle_gamma   90.00
#
_symmetry.space_group_name_H-M   'P 1'
#
loop_
_entity.id
_entity.type
_entity.pdbx_description
1 polymer ?
#
loop_
_entity_poly.entity_id
_entity_poly.type
_entity_poly.pdbx_seq_one_letter_code
_entity_poly.pdbx_strand_id
1 'polypeptide(L)'
;MLERDNNTGVLIDGFPRTEIQVELLKLLYDKMIDLRQIYLNSKFRDRFRRPSFRICVLYVDETTSVERQLKRGLAARSHNQRVKATGEGRLVTERQTDFDPVMTKQRYKIFMDHYSSLLQLRKHFPFHLIDATRSIDDVLKIILKEFEYQSSLELDQPTFDAIQYIPLASQVGVNARRELIRRLENYQMLHSSLFRKAISFIEKDVAPSIKRHAISGSTIVRSEIKLLDEEHIIDMIIDILSERGYHVTYDSKTMIIPLKVEPHTLQIVNDTRKIHMFKITFMKHILRKN
;
A
#
# COMPACT_ATOMS: atom_id res chain seq x y z
N MET A 1 13.95 25.33 5.94
CA MET A 1 13.03 25.38 7.10
C MET A 1 11.74 24.73 6.62
N LEU A 2 11.35 23.58 7.17
CA LEU A 2 10.17 22.86 6.70
C LEU A 2 8.91 23.69 6.99
N GLU A 3 8.02 23.80 6.02
CA GLU A 3 6.75 24.52 6.14
C GLU A 3 5.90 23.87 7.24
N ARG A 4 5.36 24.70 8.14
CA ARG A 4 4.59 24.27 9.31
C ARG A 4 3.16 23.94 8.91
N ASP A 5 2.95 22.81 8.24
CA ASP A 5 1.63 22.18 8.26
C ASP A 5 1.55 21.25 9.48
N ASN A 6 0.98 21.75 10.58
CA ASN A 6 0.84 21.00 11.83
C ASN A 6 -0.15 19.81 11.72
N ASN A 7 -0.81 19.61 10.57
CA ASN A 7 -1.68 18.45 10.33
C ASN A 7 -0.96 17.24 9.72
N THR A 8 0.23 17.43 9.17
CA THR A 8 1.05 16.35 8.60
C THR A 8 2.29 16.12 9.45
N GLY A 9 2.68 14.86 9.67
CA GLY A 9 3.89 14.54 10.45
C GLY A 9 5.13 15.21 9.85
N VAL A 10 6.16 15.42 10.66
CA VAL A 10 7.40 16.08 10.22
C VAL A 10 8.54 15.07 10.06
N LEU A 11 9.35 15.23 9.02
CA LEU A 11 10.62 14.51 8.87
C LEU A 11 11.74 15.37 9.46
N ILE A 12 12.45 14.83 10.44
CA ILE A 12 13.59 15.48 11.07
C ILE A 12 14.86 14.82 10.57
N ASP A 13 15.67 15.57 9.82
CA ASP A 13 16.96 15.10 9.30
C ASP A 13 18.11 15.58 10.19
N GLY A 14 18.93 14.63 10.65
CA GLY A 14 20.15 14.92 11.39
C GLY A 14 19.92 15.30 12.85
N PHE A 15 18.82 14.88 13.47
CA PHE A 15 18.63 14.93 14.92
C PHE A 15 17.92 13.64 15.38
N PRO A 16 18.30 13.04 16.52
CA PRO A 16 19.42 13.41 17.40
C PRO A 16 20.78 12.98 16.83
N ARG A 17 21.88 13.55 17.35
CA ARG A 17 23.28 13.21 17.03
C ARG A 17 24.15 12.94 18.25
N THR A 18 23.64 13.21 19.45
CA THR A 18 24.40 13.08 20.71
C THR A 18 23.51 12.44 21.77
N GLU A 19 24.12 11.90 22.82
CA GLU A 19 23.39 11.27 23.94
C GLU A 19 22.42 12.25 24.62
N ILE A 20 22.83 13.50 24.84
CA ILE A 20 21.96 14.53 25.43
C ILE A 20 20.71 14.76 24.56
N GLN A 21 20.88 14.76 23.23
CA GLN A 21 19.76 14.94 22.30
C GLN A 21 18.83 13.71 22.28
N VAL A 22 19.38 12.51 22.48
CA VAL A 22 18.59 11.28 22.65
C VAL A 22 17.73 11.37 23.91
N GLU A 23 18.29 11.80 25.04
CA GLU A 23 17.52 11.98 26.29
C GLU A 23 16.46 13.08 26.16
N LEU A 24 16.78 14.19 25.51
CA LEU A 24 15.80 15.24 25.25
C LEU A 24 14.61 14.73 24.42
N LEU A 25 14.86 13.86 23.43
CA LEU A 25 13.80 13.27 22.61
C LEU A 25 12.88 12.37 23.44
N LYS A 26 13.42 11.61 24.41
CA LYS A 26 12.63 10.80 25.34
C LYS A 26 11.76 11.67 26.24
N LEU A 27 12.34 12.70 26.86
CA LEU A 27 11.60 13.64 27.71
C LEU A 27 10.46 14.34 26.94
N LEU A 28 10.69 14.69 25.68
CA LEU A 28 9.64 15.24 24.82
C LEU A 28 8.52 14.23 24.60
N TYR A 29 8.86 12.98 24.27
CA TYR A 29 7.88 11.92 24.05
C TYR A 29 7.03 11.68 25.31
N ASP A 30 7.66 11.55 26.47
CA ASP A 30 6.98 11.33 27.75
C ASP A 30 6.05 12.50 28.07
N LYS A 31 6.52 13.74 27.87
CA LYS A 31 5.68 14.92 28.08
C LYS A 31 4.46 14.94 27.15
N MET A 32 4.60 14.50 25.91
CA MET A 32 3.48 14.40 24.97
C MET A 32 2.48 13.32 25.41
N ILE A 33 2.94 12.19 25.96
CA ILE A 33 2.08 11.16 26.54
C ILE A 33 1.31 11.70 27.76
N ASP A 34 1.99 12.37 28.68
CA ASP A 34 1.36 12.99 29.86
C ASP A 34 0.25 13.96 29.47
N LEU A 35 0.55 14.85 28.52
CA LEU A 35 -0.42 15.82 28.01
C LEU A 35 -1.62 15.10 27.36
N ARG A 36 -1.39 14.04 26.59
CA ARG A 36 -2.49 13.24 26.04
C ARG A 36 -3.36 12.66 27.14
N GLN A 37 -2.78 12.10 28.20
CA GLN A 37 -3.55 11.51 29.31
C GLN A 37 -4.42 12.57 30.00
N ILE A 38 -3.85 13.74 30.29
CA ILE A 38 -4.56 14.87 30.93
C ILE A 38 -5.75 15.33 30.07
N TYR A 39 -5.55 15.46 28.75
CA TYR A 39 -6.56 16.02 27.86
C TYR A 39 -7.45 14.97 27.18
N LEU A 40 -7.29 13.68 27.50
CA LEU A 40 -7.96 12.58 26.81
C LEU A 40 -9.48 12.73 26.83
N ASN A 41 -10.09 13.20 27.91
CA ASN A 41 -11.55 13.34 28.02
C ASN A 41 -12.00 14.81 27.91
N SER A 42 -11.22 15.65 27.22
CA SER A 42 -11.49 17.07 27.06
C SER A 42 -11.76 17.45 25.60
N LYS A 43 -12.29 18.66 25.39
CA LYS A 43 -12.41 19.30 24.07
C LYS A 43 -11.07 19.51 23.33
N PHE A 44 -9.94 19.28 24.01
CA PHE A 44 -8.60 19.44 23.44
C PHE A 44 -7.97 18.10 23.03
N ARG A 45 -8.67 16.97 23.13
CA ARG A 45 -8.20 15.62 22.75
C ARG A 45 -7.45 15.63 21.41
N ASP A 46 -8.04 16.25 20.38
CA ASP A 46 -7.50 16.21 19.02
C ASP A 46 -6.21 17.02 18.83
N ARG A 47 -5.91 17.93 19.77
CA ARG A 47 -4.66 18.70 19.82
C ARG A 47 -3.53 17.95 20.50
N PHE A 48 -3.85 16.99 21.38
CA PHE A 48 -2.91 16.17 22.14
C PHE A 48 -3.02 14.71 21.71
N ARG A 49 -2.69 14.46 20.44
CA ARG A 49 -2.72 13.12 19.84
C ARG A 49 -1.63 12.24 20.44
N ARG A 50 -1.75 10.92 20.23
CA ARG A 50 -0.70 9.96 20.61
C ARG A 50 0.58 10.33 19.83
N PRO A 51 1.73 10.57 20.50
CA PRO A 51 2.98 10.82 19.80
C PRO A 51 3.43 9.55 19.06
N SER A 52 3.81 9.70 17.79
CA SER A 52 4.42 8.64 16.97
C SER A 52 5.79 9.11 16.51
N PHE A 53 6.85 8.59 17.16
CA PHE A 53 8.23 8.84 16.77
C PHE A 53 8.75 7.59 16.07
N ARG A 54 9.21 7.76 14.82
CA ARG A 54 9.81 6.68 14.04
C ARG A 54 11.21 7.10 13.64
N ILE A 55 12.16 6.19 13.82
CA ILE A 55 13.56 6.47 13.54
C ILE A 55 14.01 5.57 12.41
N CYS A 56 14.66 6.16 11.42
CA CYS A 56 15.28 5.45 10.32
C CYS A 56 16.72 5.91 10.17
N VAL A 57 17.64 4.96 10.20
CA VAL A 57 19.07 5.19 9.98
C VAL A 57 19.47 4.49 8.70
N LEU A 58 19.88 5.28 7.71
CA LEU A 58 20.50 4.77 6.50
C LEU A 58 22.00 4.62 6.74
N TYR A 59 22.55 3.43 6.49
CA TYR A 59 23.98 3.18 6.66
C TYR A 59 24.63 2.65 5.38
N VAL A 60 25.92 2.93 5.24
CA VAL A 60 26.81 2.40 4.21
C VAL A 60 28.17 2.15 4.85
N ASP A 61 29.01 1.33 4.24
CA ASP A 61 30.40 1.17 4.68
C ASP A 61 31.24 2.44 4.43
N GLU A 62 32.39 2.53 5.11
CA GLU A 62 33.28 3.69 5.05
C GLU A 62 33.76 3.98 3.63
N THR A 63 34.15 2.94 2.88
CA THR A 63 34.67 3.06 1.52
C THR A 63 33.61 3.66 0.61
N THR A 64 32.41 3.08 0.61
CA THR A 64 31.26 3.60 -0.15
C THR A 64 30.91 5.03 0.27
N SER A 65 30.93 5.34 1.57
CA SER A 65 30.66 6.69 2.08
C SER A 65 31.66 7.72 1.56
N VAL A 66 32.95 7.38 1.60
CA VAL A 66 34.03 8.27 1.15
C VAL A 66 33.95 8.51 -0.35
N GLU A 67 33.84 7.44 -1.13
CA GLU A 67 33.72 7.52 -2.59
C GLU A 67 32.53 8.37 -3.03
N ARG A 68 31.36 8.17 -2.42
CA ARG A 68 30.15 8.94 -2.76
C ARG A 68 30.29 10.43 -2.41
N GLN A 69 30.93 10.77 -1.30
CA GLN A 69 31.16 12.16 -0.90
C GLN A 69 32.16 12.85 -1.85
N LEU A 70 33.27 12.20 -2.19
CA LEU A 70 34.25 12.73 -3.15
C LEU A 70 33.65 12.89 -4.55
N LYS A 71 32.88 11.90 -5.01
CA LYS A 71 32.16 11.96 -6.29
C LYS A 71 31.16 13.12 -6.32
N ARG A 72 30.45 13.36 -5.22
CA ARG A 72 29.54 14.51 -5.06
C ARG A 72 30.29 15.83 -5.15
N GLY A 73 31.43 15.96 -4.48
CA GLY A 73 32.29 17.15 -4.56
C GLY A 73 32.74 17.43 -5.99
N LEU A 74 33.28 16.42 -6.68
CA LEU A 74 33.71 16.54 -8.07
C LEU A 74 32.56 16.99 -8.98
N ALA A 75 31.40 16.33 -8.88
CA ALA A 75 30.23 16.65 -9.68
C ALA A 75 29.72 18.09 -9.45
N ALA A 76 29.67 18.54 -8.19
CA ALA A 76 29.28 19.90 -7.83
C ALA A 76 30.23 20.94 -8.45
N ARG A 77 31.55 20.71 -8.34
CA ARG A 77 32.57 21.59 -8.92
C ARG A 77 32.49 21.65 -10.45
N SER A 78 32.37 20.51 -11.12
CA SER A 78 32.23 20.45 -12.58
C SER A 78 30.95 21.14 -13.05
N HIS A 79 29.83 20.93 -12.35
CA HIS A 79 28.58 21.63 -12.66
C HIS A 79 28.72 23.15 -12.48
N ASN A 80 29.30 23.61 -11.37
CA ASN A 80 29.49 25.03 -11.10
C ASN A 80 30.46 25.69 -12.09
N GLN A 81 31.52 25.00 -12.52
CA GLN A 81 32.41 25.47 -13.58
C GLN A 81 31.65 25.65 -14.90
N ARG A 82 30.80 24.68 -15.28
CA ARG A 82 29.96 24.78 -16.48
C ARG A 82 28.99 25.96 -16.38
N VAL A 83 28.27 26.10 -15.27
CA VAL A 83 27.34 27.24 -15.05
C VAL A 83 28.06 28.58 -15.14
N LYS A 84 29.28 28.68 -14.58
CA LYS A 84 30.11 29.90 -14.68
C LYS A 84 30.58 30.18 -16.12
N ALA A 85 30.87 29.16 -16.90
CA ALA A 85 31.35 29.30 -18.27
C ALA A 85 30.22 29.61 -19.27
N THR A 86 29.04 28.99 -19.11
CA THR A 86 27.92 29.14 -20.05
C THR A 86 26.90 30.20 -19.63
N GLY A 87 26.88 30.59 -18.35
CA GLY A 87 25.83 31.43 -17.77
C GLY A 87 24.48 30.71 -17.57
N GLU A 88 24.39 29.42 -17.93
CA GLU A 88 23.14 28.65 -17.88
C GLU A 88 23.06 27.75 -16.64
N GLY A 89 22.01 27.94 -15.84
CA GLY A 89 21.70 27.13 -14.66
C GLY A 89 21.93 27.88 -13.35
N ARG A 90 21.88 27.15 -12.23
CA ARG A 90 22.12 27.68 -10.88
C ARG A 90 23.32 26.99 -10.25
N LEU A 91 24.13 27.75 -9.52
CA LEU A 91 25.22 27.20 -8.73
C LEU A 91 24.66 26.29 -7.64
N VAL A 92 25.28 25.13 -7.47
CA VAL A 92 24.99 24.20 -6.38
C VAL A 92 25.99 24.38 -5.25
N THR A 93 25.58 24.09 -4.02
CA THR A 93 26.44 24.24 -2.85
C THR A 93 27.61 23.26 -2.89
N GLU A 94 28.83 23.80 -2.86
CA GLU A 94 30.06 23.03 -2.69
C GLU A 94 30.37 22.89 -1.20
N ARG A 95 30.51 21.64 -0.72
CA ARG A 95 30.87 21.36 0.68
C ARG A 95 32.38 21.14 0.73
N GLN A 96 33.09 21.96 1.51
CA GLN A 96 34.55 21.85 1.61
C GLN A 96 35.03 20.44 1.97
N THR A 97 34.27 19.74 2.82
CA THR A 97 34.60 18.37 3.25
C THR A 97 34.57 17.34 2.13
N ASP A 98 33.86 17.61 1.03
CA ASP A 98 33.67 16.65 -0.07
C ASP A 98 34.83 16.66 -1.07
N PHE A 99 35.85 17.51 -0.86
CA PHE A 99 37.02 17.60 -1.73
C PHE A 99 38.27 16.98 -1.12
N ASP A 100 38.24 16.67 0.17
CA ASP A 100 39.37 16.15 0.92
C ASP A 100 39.02 14.75 1.47
N PRO A 101 39.74 13.69 1.03
CA PRO A 101 39.56 12.35 1.55
C PRO A 101 39.72 12.24 3.08
N VAL A 102 40.62 13.03 3.69
CA VAL A 102 40.86 13.01 5.13
C VAL A 102 39.65 13.57 5.87
N MET A 103 39.15 14.72 5.45
CA MET A 103 37.95 15.34 6.02
C MET A 103 36.70 14.47 5.82
N THR A 104 36.61 13.79 4.68
CA THR A 104 35.53 12.86 4.37
C THR A 104 35.52 11.66 5.32
N LYS A 105 36.70 11.05 5.55
CA LYS A 105 36.87 9.98 6.55
C LYS A 105 36.55 10.45 7.96
N GLN A 106 36.97 11.66 8.32
CA GLN A 106 36.71 12.23 9.64
C GLN A 106 35.20 12.44 9.88
N ARG A 107 34.42 12.81 8.85
CA ARG A 107 32.95 12.86 8.95
C ARG A 107 32.32 11.49 9.20
N TYR A 108 32.81 10.46 8.52
CA TYR A 108 32.33 9.08 8.75
C TYR A 108 32.67 8.61 10.17
N LYS A 109 33.88 8.91 10.64
CA LYS A 109 34.30 8.63 12.02
C LYS A 109 33.38 9.30 13.05
N ILE A 110 33.08 10.59 12.90
CA ILE A 110 32.16 11.30 13.80
C ILE A 110 30.78 10.64 13.82
N PHE A 111 30.28 10.19 12.67
CA PHE A 111 29.03 9.43 12.63
C PHE A 111 29.12 8.11 13.42
N MET A 112 30.19 7.34 13.22
CA MET A 112 30.41 6.08 13.93
C MET A 112 30.58 6.27 15.45
N ASP A 113 31.27 7.34 15.87
CA ASP A 113 31.46 7.68 17.29
C ASP A 113 30.12 7.94 18.00
N HIS A 114 29.13 8.50 17.28
CA HIS A 114 27.78 8.77 17.79
C HIS A 114 26.76 7.67 17.44
N TYR A 115 27.15 6.66 16.67
CA TYR A 115 26.24 5.62 16.20
C TYR A 115 25.69 4.78 17.36
N SER A 116 26.51 4.51 18.37
CA SER A 116 26.10 3.81 19.60
C SER A 116 24.97 4.55 20.34
N SER A 117 25.04 5.89 20.39
CA SER A 117 24.00 6.73 20.99
C SER A 117 22.67 6.61 20.24
N LEU A 118 22.70 6.56 18.90
CA LEU A 118 21.49 6.36 18.09
C LEU A 118 20.84 5.00 18.34
N LEU A 119 21.63 3.95 18.52
CA LEU A 119 21.11 2.60 18.80
C LEU A 119 20.33 2.52 20.11
N GLN A 120 20.58 3.41 21.08
CA GLN A 120 19.81 3.46 22.33
C GLN A 120 18.33 3.75 22.08
N LEU A 121 18.00 4.50 21.02
CA LEU A 121 16.63 4.86 20.67
C LEU A 121 15.79 3.64 20.27
N ARG A 122 16.42 2.55 19.79
CA ARG A 122 15.75 1.29 19.46
C ARG A 122 14.97 0.70 20.64
N LYS A 123 15.37 1.00 21.88
CA LYS A 123 14.67 0.53 23.09
C LYS A 123 13.36 1.27 23.36
N HIS A 124 13.21 2.48 22.79
CA HIS A 124 12.13 3.40 23.12
C HIS A 124 11.18 3.67 21.94
N PHE A 125 11.68 3.57 20.71
CA PHE A 125 10.93 3.91 19.50
C PHE A 125 11.09 2.83 18.42
N PRO A 126 10.11 2.66 17.52
CA PRO A 126 10.29 1.95 16.27
C PRO A 126 11.54 2.46 15.54
N PHE A 127 12.49 1.56 15.31
CA PHE A 127 13.81 1.88 14.80
C PHE A 127 14.17 0.98 13.63
N HIS A 128 14.39 1.60 12.49
CA HIS A 128 14.73 0.96 11.22
C HIS A 128 16.18 1.24 10.89
N LEU A 129 16.93 0.18 10.61
CA LEU A 129 18.30 0.26 10.14
C LEU A 129 18.35 -0.27 8.71
N ILE A 130 18.60 0.60 7.74
CA ILE A 130 18.48 0.27 6.31
C ILE A 130 19.83 0.42 5.63
N ASP A 131 20.26 -0.65 4.96
CA ASP A 131 21.45 -0.64 4.12
C ASP A 131 21.21 0.20 2.85
N ALA A 132 21.95 1.30 2.74
CA ALA A 132 21.88 2.23 1.63
C ALA A 132 23.00 2.04 0.59
N THR A 133 23.67 0.88 0.60
CA THR A 133 24.75 0.55 -0.35
C THR A 133 24.20 0.30 -1.76
N ARG A 134 22.93 -0.11 -1.87
CA ARG A 134 22.23 -0.38 -3.14
C ARG A 134 21.85 0.90 -3.91
N SER A 135 21.17 0.73 -5.05
CA SER A 135 20.63 1.83 -5.85
C SER A 135 19.55 2.60 -5.09
N ILE A 136 19.32 3.86 -5.47
CA ILE A 136 18.30 4.72 -4.85
C ILE A 136 16.91 4.07 -4.91
N ASP A 137 16.56 3.47 -6.06
CA ASP A 137 15.25 2.83 -6.25
C ASP A 137 15.05 1.61 -5.35
N ASP A 138 16.10 0.81 -5.15
CA ASP A 138 16.04 -0.34 -4.26
C ASP A 138 15.90 0.09 -2.80
N VAL A 139 16.69 1.09 -2.38
CA VAL A 139 16.64 1.65 -1.03
C VAL A 139 15.26 2.28 -0.77
N LEU A 140 14.69 3.00 -1.74
CA LEU A 140 13.35 3.56 -1.63
C LEU A 140 12.29 2.48 -1.43
N LYS A 141 12.35 1.38 -2.17
CA LYS A 141 11.42 0.25 -1.99
C LYS A 141 11.52 -0.35 -0.59
N ILE A 142 12.74 -0.48 -0.06
CA ILE A 142 12.97 -0.98 1.30
C ILE A 142 12.37 -0.01 2.31
N ILE A 143 12.66 1.29 2.21
CA ILE A 143 12.08 2.32 3.07
C ILE A 143 10.55 2.24 3.06
N LEU A 144 9.93 2.23 1.88
CA LEU A 144 8.47 2.16 1.76
C LEU A 144 7.91 0.91 2.45
N LYS A 145 8.52 -0.25 2.23
CA LYS A 145 8.11 -1.52 2.83
C LYS A 145 8.20 -1.49 4.37
N GLU A 146 9.31 -1.01 4.93
CA GLU A 146 9.52 -0.94 6.39
C GLU A 146 8.52 0.01 7.05
N PHE A 147 8.16 1.11 6.38
CA PHE A 147 7.20 2.08 6.92
C PHE A 147 5.73 1.68 6.71
N GLU A 148 5.40 0.93 5.65
CA GLU A 148 4.06 0.42 5.35
C GLU A 148 3.61 -0.62 6.40
N TYR A 149 4.50 -1.54 6.80
CA TYR A 149 4.19 -2.57 7.80
C TYR A 149 3.77 -2.00 9.17
N GLN A 150 4.18 -0.78 9.50
CA GLN A 150 3.91 -0.17 10.82
C GLN A 150 2.79 0.86 10.83
N SER A 151 2.34 1.37 9.68
CA SER A 151 1.16 2.25 9.65
C SER A 151 -0.14 1.52 10.05
N SER A 152 -0.16 0.19 9.96
CA SER A 152 -1.21 -0.66 10.54
C SER A 152 -1.19 -0.72 12.09
N LEU A 153 -0.08 -0.33 12.73
CA LEU A 153 0.18 -0.42 14.18
C LEU A 153 0.08 0.91 14.94
N GLU A 154 -0.30 2.01 14.26
CA GLU A 154 -0.39 3.34 14.90
C GLU A 154 -1.71 3.60 15.64
N LEU A 155 -2.67 2.71 15.47
CA LEU A 155 -3.93 2.76 16.21
C LEU A 155 -3.67 2.55 17.70
N ASP A 156 -4.42 3.24 18.54
CA ASP A 156 -4.46 2.86 19.96
C ASP A 156 -5.08 1.46 20.07
N GLN A 157 -4.70 0.73 21.11
CA GLN A 157 -5.04 -0.70 21.26
C GLN A 157 -6.54 -0.98 21.05
N PRO A 158 -7.49 -0.20 21.60
CA PRO A 158 -8.91 -0.44 21.35
C PRO A 158 -9.31 -0.29 19.88
N THR A 159 -8.73 0.66 19.16
CA THR A 159 -9.03 0.87 17.73
C THR A 159 -8.39 -0.21 16.88
N PHE A 160 -7.18 -0.67 17.22
CA PHE A 160 -6.56 -1.82 16.57
C PHE A 160 -7.40 -3.08 16.76
N ASP A 161 -7.79 -3.36 18.01
CA ASP A 161 -8.58 -4.55 18.35
C ASP A 161 -9.93 -4.59 17.61
N ALA A 162 -10.53 -3.42 17.35
CA ALA A 162 -11.79 -3.30 16.64
C ALA A 162 -11.69 -3.61 15.14
N ILE A 163 -10.54 -3.38 14.50
CA ILE A 163 -10.41 -3.51 13.03
C ILE A 163 -9.50 -4.66 12.59
N GLN A 164 -8.74 -5.28 13.50
CA GLN A 164 -7.75 -6.32 13.17
C GLN A 164 -8.32 -7.55 12.44
N TYR A 165 -9.63 -7.79 12.55
CA TYR A 165 -10.31 -8.90 11.86
C TYR A 165 -10.58 -8.62 10.38
N ILE A 166 -10.43 -7.37 9.92
CA ILE A 166 -10.49 -7.03 8.51
C ILE A 166 -9.09 -7.22 7.90
N PRO A 167 -8.94 -8.08 6.89
CA PRO A 167 -7.63 -8.34 6.30
C PRO A 167 -7.04 -7.06 5.68
N LEU A 168 -5.73 -6.88 5.82
CA LEU A 168 -5.03 -5.78 5.14
C LEU A 168 -5.14 -5.98 3.63
N ALA A 169 -5.34 -4.89 2.88
CA ALA A 169 -5.40 -4.94 1.42
C ALA A 169 -4.17 -5.63 0.80
N SER A 170 -2.99 -5.41 1.40
CA SER A 170 -1.74 -6.06 1.01
C SER A 170 -1.72 -7.58 1.26
N GLN A 171 -2.54 -8.08 2.19
CA GLN A 171 -2.64 -9.50 2.55
C GLN A 171 -3.69 -10.25 1.72
N VAL A 172 -4.75 -9.58 1.22
CA VAL A 172 -5.85 -10.21 0.46
C VAL A 172 -5.34 -11.02 -0.74
N GLY A 173 -4.23 -10.62 -1.36
CA GLY A 173 -3.66 -11.28 -2.54
C GLY A 173 -2.56 -12.31 -2.28
N VAL A 174 -1.95 -12.35 -1.08
CA VAL A 174 -0.65 -13.03 -0.86
C VAL A 174 -0.71 -14.54 -1.11
N ASN A 175 -1.87 -15.17 -0.85
CA ASN A 175 -2.10 -16.59 -1.11
C ASN A 175 -3.25 -16.86 -2.07
N ALA A 176 -3.87 -15.81 -2.62
CA ALA A 176 -5.11 -15.92 -3.39
C ALA A 176 -5.00 -16.93 -4.54
N ARG A 177 -3.85 -16.99 -5.24
CA ARG A 177 -3.62 -17.96 -6.32
C ARG A 177 -3.55 -19.41 -5.83
N ARG A 178 -2.85 -19.68 -4.73
CA ARG A 178 -2.74 -21.05 -4.19
C ARG A 178 -4.09 -21.55 -3.68
N GLU A 179 -4.85 -20.66 -3.04
CA GLU A 179 -6.21 -20.97 -2.58
C GLU A 179 -7.18 -21.19 -3.74
N LEU A 180 -7.08 -20.38 -4.80
CA LEU A 180 -7.86 -20.54 -6.02
C LEU A 180 -7.67 -21.93 -6.63
N ILE A 181 -6.42 -22.37 -6.81
CA ILE A 181 -6.11 -23.69 -7.37
C ILE A 181 -6.74 -24.79 -6.49
N ARG A 182 -6.56 -24.71 -5.17
CA ARG A 182 -7.14 -25.67 -4.22
C ARG A 182 -8.67 -25.71 -4.30
N ARG A 183 -9.33 -24.56 -4.43
CA ARG A 183 -10.80 -24.50 -4.60
C ARG A 183 -11.24 -25.17 -5.90
N LEU A 184 -10.57 -24.90 -7.02
CA LEU A 184 -10.88 -25.53 -8.32
C LEU A 184 -10.73 -27.06 -8.28
N GLU A 185 -9.65 -27.56 -7.68
CA GLU A 185 -9.46 -29.01 -7.49
C GLU A 185 -10.59 -29.62 -6.64
N ASN A 186 -10.94 -28.96 -5.54
CA ASN A 186 -12.04 -29.40 -4.68
C ASN A 186 -13.40 -29.37 -5.39
N TYR A 187 -13.69 -28.35 -6.19
CA TYR A 187 -14.94 -28.28 -6.96
C TYR A 187 -15.05 -29.46 -7.93
N GLN A 188 -13.98 -29.78 -8.63
CA GLN A 188 -13.95 -30.91 -9.55
C GLN A 188 -14.12 -32.26 -8.83
N MET A 189 -13.51 -32.42 -7.65
CA MET A 189 -13.56 -33.66 -6.88
C MET A 189 -14.90 -33.86 -6.17
N LEU A 190 -15.40 -32.85 -5.46
CA LEU A 190 -16.53 -32.97 -4.54
C LEU A 190 -17.86 -32.48 -5.13
N HIS A 191 -17.81 -31.57 -6.10
CA HIS A 191 -18.99 -30.88 -6.65
C HIS A 191 -19.03 -30.91 -8.19
N SER A 192 -18.55 -32.01 -8.80
CA SER A 192 -18.35 -32.13 -10.25
C SER A 192 -19.56 -31.77 -11.10
N SER A 193 -20.78 -32.11 -10.65
CA SER A 193 -22.02 -31.79 -11.38
C SER A 193 -22.30 -30.29 -11.42
N LEU A 194 -22.16 -29.59 -10.28
CA LEU A 194 -22.35 -28.14 -10.18
C LEU A 194 -21.24 -27.39 -10.92
N PHE A 195 -19.99 -27.86 -10.80
CA PHE A 195 -18.85 -27.31 -11.51
C PHE A 195 -19.02 -27.37 -13.03
N ARG A 196 -19.55 -28.49 -13.57
CA ARG A 196 -19.91 -28.59 -15.00
C ARG A 196 -21.01 -27.61 -15.41
N LYS A 197 -22.00 -27.36 -14.55
CA LYS A 197 -23.04 -26.35 -14.83
C LYS A 197 -22.44 -24.94 -14.87
N ALA A 198 -21.51 -24.62 -13.96
CA ALA A 198 -20.78 -23.36 -13.96
C ALA A 198 -19.99 -23.16 -15.27
N ILE A 199 -19.26 -24.18 -15.71
CA ILE A 199 -18.55 -24.17 -17.01
C ILE A 199 -19.54 -23.97 -18.16
N SER A 200 -20.67 -24.68 -18.17
CA SER A 200 -21.66 -24.56 -19.25
C SER A 200 -22.26 -23.15 -19.33
N PHE A 201 -22.53 -22.51 -18.18
CA PHE A 201 -22.96 -21.11 -18.13
C PHE A 201 -21.89 -20.17 -18.68
N ILE A 202 -20.61 -20.38 -18.31
CA ILE A 202 -19.50 -19.57 -18.85
C ILE A 202 -19.43 -19.72 -20.37
N GLU A 203 -19.52 -20.94 -20.89
CA GLU A 203 -19.41 -21.19 -22.33
C GLU A 203 -20.57 -20.59 -23.14
N LYS A 204 -21.80 -20.67 -22.61
CA LYS A 204 -23.02 -20.29 -23.34
C LYS A 204 -23.38 -18.82 -23.17
N ASP A 205 -23.18 -18.25 -21.98
CA ASP A 205 -23.68 -16.91 -21.64
C ASP A 205 -22.54 -15.89 -21.53
N VAL A 206 -21.40 -16.29 -20.97
CA VAL A 206 -20.29 -15.37 -20.68
C VAL A 206 -19.33 -15.22 -21.86
N ALA A 207 -18.84 -16.33 -22.40
CA ALA A 207 -17.82 -16.35 -23.46
C ALA A 207 -18.26 -15.61 -24.74
N PRO A 208 -19.52 -15.70 -25.21
CA PRO A 208 -19.97 -14.91 -26.36
C PRO A 208 -19.90 -13.40 -26.09
N SER A 209 -20.22 -12.97 -24.87
CA SER A 209 -20.13 -11.57 -24.47
C SER A 209 -18.69 -11.07 -24.40
N ILE A 210 -17.77 -11.89 -23.89
CA ILE A 210 -16.32 -11.60 -23.89
C ILE A 210 -15.81 -11.44 -25.32
N LYS A 211 -16.11 -12.40 -26.22
CA LYS A 211 -15.69 -12.36 -27.63
C LYS A 211 -16.21 -11.11 -28.33
N ARG A 212 -17.48 -10.75 -28.11
CA ARG A 212 -18.10 -9.56 -28.68
C ARG A 212 -17.39 -8.26 -28.26
N HIS A 213 -16.86 -8.22 -27.04
CA HIS A 213 -16.20 -7.04 -26.48
C HIS A 213 -14.67 -7.17 -26.42
N ALA A 214 -14.07 -8.02 -27.26
CA ALA A 214 -12.62 -8.26 -27.31
C ALA A 214 -11.79 -6.97 -27.46
N ILE A 215 -12.30 -6.00 -28.23
CA ILE A 215 -11.66 -4.70 -28.44
C ILE A 215 -11.81 -3.78 -27.21
N SER A 216 -12.97 -3.78 -26.58
CA SER A 216 -13.26 -2.95 -25.40
C SER A 216 -12.51 -3.40 -24.15
N GLY A 217 -12.13 -4.68 -24.06
CA GLY A 217 -11.44 -5.27 -22.90
C GLY A 217 -12.29 -5.37 -21.64
N SER A 218 -13.61 -5.20 -21.76
CA SER A 218 -14.54 -5.35 -20.64
C SER A 218 -15.95 -5.63 -21.13
N THR A 219 -16.72 -6.36 -20.31
CA THR A 219 -18.14 -6.63 -20.58
C THR A 219 -18.91 -6.80 -19.26
N ILE A 220 -20.24 -6.65 -19.34
CA ILE A 220 -21.17 -6.94 -18.25
C ILE A 220 -22.15 -8.00 -18.74
N VAL A 221 -22.21 -9.13 -18.04
CA VAL A 221 -23.17 -10.21 -18.29
C VAL A 221 -24.25 -10.15 -17.22
N ARG A 222 -25.52 -10.10 -17.63
CA ARG A 222 -26.68 -10.12 -16.72
C ARG A 222 -27.49 -11.39 -16.96
N SER A 223 -27.93 -12.03 -15.89
CA SER A 223 -28.71 -13.27 -15.95
C SER A 223 -29.74 -13.33 -14.83
N GLU A 224 -30.90 -13.89 -15.12
CA GLU A 224 -31.99 -14.16 -14.17
C GLU A 224 -32.18 -15.68 -13.97
N ILE A 225 -31.20 -16.49 -14.41
CA ILE A 225 -31.30 -17.96 -14.32
C ILE A 225 -31.21 -18.37 -12.84
N LYS A 226 -32.23 -19.09 -12.36
CA LYS A 226 -32.34 -19.59 -10.98
C LYS A 226 -31.12 -20.36 -10.46
N LEU A 227 -30.37 -21.00 -11.36
CA LEU A 227 -29.12 -21.68 -11.01
C LEU A 227 -28.15 -20.75 -10.26
N LEU A 228 -28.14 -19.46 -10.60
CA LEU A 228 -27.28 -18.45 -9.98
C LEU A 228 -27.76 -18.00 -8.61
N ASP A 229 -28.92 -18.45 -8.14
CA ASP A 229 -29.36 -18.20 -6.76
C ASP A 229 -28.50 -18.94 -5.73
N GLU A 230 -27.81 -20.01 -6.15
CA GLU A 230 -26.87 -20.76 -5.32
C GLU A 230 -25.50 -20.05 -5.25
N GLU A 231 -25.12 -19.53 -4.08
CA GLU A 231 -23.84 -18.80 -3.90
C GLU A 231 -22.61 -19.60 -4.36
N HIS A 232 -22.61 -20.91 -4.11
CA HIS A 232 -21.50 -21.78 -4.45
C HIS A 232 -21.21 -21.82 -5.97
N ILE A 233 -22.23 -21.71 -6.83
CA ILE A 233 -21.98 -21.69 -8.28
C ILE A 233 -21.37 -20.36 -8.73
N ILE A 234 -21.71 -19.26 -8.06
CA ILE A 234 -21.15 -17.95 -8.34
C ILE A 234 -19.65 -17.97 -8.02
N ASP A 235 -19.26 -18.54 -6.88
CA ASP A 235 -17.87 -18.72 -6.49
C ASP A 235 -17.10 -19.54 -7.53
N MET A 236 -17.67 -20.65 -8.00
CA MET A 236 -17.09 -21.45 -9.09
C MET A 236 -16.90 -20.63 -10.37
N ILE A 237 -17.89 -19.83 -10.77
CA ILE A 237 -17.81 -19.00 -11.98
C ILE A 237 -16.70 -17.95 -11.85
N ILE A 238 -16.61 -17.27 -10.70
CA ILE A 238 -15.57 -16.28 -10.41
C ILE A 238 -14.19 -16.94 -10.44
N ASP A 239 -14.04 -18.09 -9.80
CA ASP A 239 -12.78 -18.82 -9.73
C ASP A 239 -12.31 -19.31 -11.10
N ILE A 240 -13.21 -19.93 -11.90
CA ILE A 240 -12.88 -20.40 -13.25
C ILE A 240 -12.44 -19.22 -14.12
N LEU A 241 -13.17 -18.11 -14.11
CA LEU A 241 -12.82 -16.94 -14.92
C LEU A 241 -11.50 -16.31 -14.44
N SER A 242 -11.27 -16.23 -13.13
CA SER A 242 -10.03 -15.70 -12.55
C SER A 242 -8.81 -16.54 -12.95
N GLU A 243 -8.92 -17.87 -12.88
CA GLU A 243 -7.82 -18.77 -13.31
C GLU A 243 -7.56 -18.66 -14.81
N ARG A 244 -8.59 -18.39 -15.63
CA ARG A 244 -8.46 -18.18 -17.08
C ARG A 244 -7.96 -16.77 -17.44
N GLY A 245 -7.60 -15.95 -16.46
CA GLY A 245 -6.98 -14.63 -16.64
C GLY A 245 -7.95 -13.47 -16.77
N TYR A 246 -9.22 -13.65 -16.41
CA TYR A 246 -10.22 -12.58 -16.39
C TYR A 246 -10.30 -11.93 -15.00
N HIS A 247 -10.45 -10.62 -14.93
CA HIS A 247 -10.80 -9.93 -13.69
C HIS A 247 -12.32 -9.85 -13.57
N VAL A 248 -12.88 -10.51 -12.55
CA VAL A 248 -14.33 -10.63 -12.38
C VAL A 248 -14.78 -9.99 -11.08
N THR A 249 -15.89 -9.25 -11.16
CA THR A 249 -16.65 -8.77 -10.01
C THR A 249 -18.10 -9.21 -10.20
N TYR A 250 -18.74 -9.63 -9.12
CA TYR A 250 -20.11 -10.11 -9.10
C TYR A 250 -20.96 -9.20 -8.20
N ASP A 251 -22.19 -8.96 -8.64
CA ASP A 251 -23.21 -8.25 -7.89
C ASP A 251 -24.58 -8.87 -8.21
N SER A 252 -25.57 -8.68 -7.33
CA SER A 252 -26.95 -9.07 -7.60
C SER A 252 -27.95 -8.05 -7.12
N LYS A 253 -29.00 -7.85 -7.92
CA LYS A 253 -30.08 -6.93 -7.61
C LYS A 253 -31.41 -7.68 -7.59
N THR A 254 -32.10 -7.61 -6.46
CA THR A 254 -33.47 -8.09 -6.32
C THR A 254 -34.45 -6.96 -6.62
N MET A 255 -35.45 -7.21 -7.46
CA MET A 255 -36.50 -6.27 -7.79
C MET A 255 -37.87 -6.90 -7.53
N ILE A 256 -38.74 -6.13 -6.88
CA ILE A 256 -40.14 -6.49 -6.65
C ILE A 256 -40.94 -5.95 -7.84
N ILE A 257 -41.62 -6.83 -8.55
CA ILE A 257 -42.41 -6.48 -9.74
C ILE A 257 -43.88 -6.72 -9.42
N PRO A 258 -44.76 -5.71 -9.51
CA PRO A 258 -46.18 -5.89 -9.29
C PRO A 258 -46.76 -6.73 -10.45
N LEU A 259 -47.39 -7.86 -10.13
CA LEU A 259 -48.03 -8.74 -11.12
C LEU A 259 -49.51 -8.40 -11.29
N LYS A 260 -50.26 -8.37 -10.18
CA LYS A 260 -51.71 -8.15 -10.18
C LYS A 260 -52.17 -7.53 -8.87
N VAL A 261 -53.35 -6.93 -8.89
CA VAL A 261 -54.04 -6.44 -7.70
C VAL A 261 -55.18 -7.41 -7.37
N GLU A 262 -55.23 -7.91 -6.14
CA GLU A 262 -56.33 -8.75 -5.66
C GLU A 262 -57.61 -7.93 -5.52
N PRO A 263 -58.70 -8.25 -6.24
CA PRO A 263 -59.89 -7.38 -6.30
C PRO A 263 -60.61 -7.18 -4.96
N HIS A 264 -60.55 -8.18 -4.07
CA HIS A 264 -61.27 -8.14 -2.79
C HIS A 264 -60.48 -7.48 -1.65
N THR A 265 -59.15 -7.54 -1.71
CA THR A 265 -58.26 -7.04 -0.65
C THR A 265 -57.47 -5.81 -1.07
N LEU A 266 -57.52 -5.45 -2.36
CA LEU A 266 -56.70 -4.43 -3.01
C LEU A 266 -55.19 -4.63 -2.80
N GLN A 267 -54.76 -5.84 -2.43
CA GLN A 267 -53.35 -6.16 -2.23
C GLN A 267 -52.65 -6.36 -3.57
N ILE A 268 -51.48 -5.75 -3.71
CA ILE A 268 -50.62 -5.95 -4.88
C ILE A 268 -49.85 -7.27 -4.67
N VAL A 269 -50.15 -8.26 -5.50
CA VAL A 269 -49.36 -9.50 -5.60
C VAL A 269 -48.12 -9.18 -6.39
N ASN A 270 -46.96 -9.37 -5.76
CA ASN A 270 -45.68 -9.09 -6.36
C ASN A 270 -44.95 -10.39 -6.73
N ASP A 271 -44.16 -10.33 -7.80
CA ASP A 271 -43.11 -11.28 -8.11
C ASP A 271 -41.76 -10.72 -7.66
N THR A 272 -40.80 -11.60 -7.40
CA THR A 272 -39.44 -11.21 -7.06
C THR A 272 -38.50 -11.70 -8.15
N ARG A 273 -37.84 -10.76 -8.83
CA ARG A 273 -36.80 -11.08 -9.82
C ARG A 273 -35.43 -10.73 -9.31
N LYS A 274 -34.53 -11.70 -9.31
CA LYS A 274 -33.11 -11.50 -8.97
C LYS A 274 -32.28 -11.47 -10.25
N ILE A 275 -31.59 -10.37 -10.46
CA ILE A 275 -30.68 -10.17 -11.59
C ILE A 275 -29.25 -10.32 -11.07
N HIS A 276 -28.54 -11.31 -11.60
CA HIS A 276 -27.13 -11.56 -11.35
C HIS A 276 -26.29 -10.82 -12.38
N MET A 277 -25.26 -10.11 -11.93
CA MET A 277 -24.43 -9.27 -12.79
C MET A 277 -22.95 -9.63 -12.61
N PHE A 278 -22.31 -10.07 -13.69
CA PHE A 278 -20.87 -10.31 -13.75
C PHE A 278 -20.23 -9.21 -14.58
N LYS A 279 -19.40 -8.37 -13.95
CA LYS A 279 -18.54 -7.42 -14.64
C LYS A 279 -17.16 -8.03 -14.81
N ILE A 280 -16.74 -8.16 -16.07
CA ILE A 280 -15.57 -8.91 -16.48
C ILE A 280 -14.64 -7.98 -17.24
N THR A 281 -13.37 -7.93 -16.86
CA THR A 281 -12.32 -7.12 -17.51
C THR A 281 -11.17 -8.02 -17.95
N PHE A 282 -10.59 -7.74 -19.11
CA PHE A 282 -9.50 -8.52 -19.70
C PHE A 282 -8.62 -7.63 -20.61
N MET A 283 -7.45 -8.14 -21.00
CA MET A 283 -6.54 -7.40 -21.87
C MET A 283 -7.21 -7.01 -23.19
N LYS A 284 -7.18 -5.71 -23.51
CA LYS A 284 -7.70 -5.18 -24.77
C LYS A 284 -6.86 -5.67 -25.93
N HIS A 285 -7.50 -6.11 -27.01
CA HIS A 285 -6.78 -6.33 -28.25
C HIS A 285 -6.41 -4.97 -28.87
N ILE A 286 -5.11 -4.67 -28.94
CA ILE A 286 -4.63 -3.45 -29.58
C ILE A 286 -4.78 -3.62 -31.09
N LEU A 287 -5.51 -2.71 -31.73
CA LEU A 287 -5.50 -2.60 -33.19
C LEU A 287 -4.13 -2.09 -33.60
N ARG A 288 -3.35 -2.90 -34.34
CA ARG A 288 -2.11 -2.42 -34.95
C ARG A 288 -2.48 -1.29 -35.91
N LYS A 289 -1.95 -0.09 -35.66
CA LYS A 289 -1.94 0.98 -36.67
C LYS A 289 -0.87 0.58 -37.70
N ASN A 290 -1.31 0.32 -38.92
CA ASN A 290 -0.41 0.34 -40.09
C ASN A 290 -0.06 1.78 -40.43
#